data_AF-A0A919HU00-F1
#
_entry.id   AF-A0A919HU00-F1
#
_cell.length_a   1.000
_cell.length_b   1.000
_cell.length_c   1.000
_cell.angle_alpha   90.00
_cell.angle_beta   90.00
_cell.angle_gamma   90.00
#
_symmetry.space_group_name_H-M   'P 1'
#
loop_
_entity.id
_entity.type
_entity.pdbx_description
1 polymer ?
#
loop_
_entity_poly.entity_id
_entity_poly.type
_entity_poly.pdbx_seq_one_letter_code
_entity_poly.pdbx_strand_id
1 'polypeptide(L)'
;MCGSGTLLIEAAMLATDRAPGLHRGHWGFGGWAQHDDGIWKEVKAEAQTRARQGLAAYESRFYGSDVDARVIERARRNARRAGIGELIDFDVKDVAQLNNPLPKGPYGTVISNPPYGERLESEPALIALHSLLGRIMKSQFGGWNLSVFSASPELLSCLQLRADKQFKAKNGPLDCVQKNYHLAESEGGKPAMLAEDFANRLRKNLKKFEKWARQEGIECYRLYDADLPEYNVAIDRYADWVVVQEYAPPKTVDAHKARQRLFDIIAATIAVLDMAPNKLVLKTRERQKGKNQYQKMAEKGDFIEVQEYNARLWVNLTDYLDTGLFLDHRIARRMLGQMSKGKDFLNLFSYTGSASVHAGLGGARSTTTVDMSRTYRSGRNATCVSMA
;
A
#
# COMPACT_ATOMS: atom_id res chain seq x y z
N MET A 1 -5.94 -0.28 -13.57
CA MET A 1 -6.94 -0.47 -12.50
C MET A 1 -8.31 -0.04 -13.01
N CYS A 2 -8.84 -0.75 -14.01
CA CYS A 2 -10.10 -0.40 -14.67
C CYS A 2 -11.34 -1.03 -14.03
N GLY A 3 -11.18 -2.00 -13.12
CA GLY A 3 -12.28 -2.67 -12.45
C GLY A 3 -13.30 -3.25 -13.44
N SER A 4 -14.56 -2.83 -13.32
CA SER A 4 -15.66 -3.24 -14.22
C SER A 4 -15.63 -2.57 -15.60
N GLY A 5 -14.63 -1.73 -15.89
CA GLY A 5 -14.47 -1.03 -17.16
C GLY A 5 -15.35 0.22 -17.34
N THR A 6 -16.15 0.60 -16.34
CA THR A 6 -17.20 1.62 -16.48
C THR A 6 -16.68 2.96 -16.99
N LEU A 7 -15.55 3.46 -16.48
CA LEU A 7 -14.97 4.73 -16.95
C LEU A 7 -14.65 4.70 -18.46
N LEU A 8 -14.10 3.59 -18.96
CA LEU A 8 -13.77 3.44 -20.38
C LEU A 8 -15.01 3.22 -21.23
N ILE A 9 -16.01 2.49 -20.72
CA ILE A 9 -17.28 2.26 -21.42
C ILE A 9 -18.02 3.59 -21.60
N GLU A 10 -18.16 4.38 -20.55
CA GLU A 10 -18.80 5.70 -20.62
C GLU A 10 -18.02 6.65 -21.54
N ALA A 11 -16.69 6.64 -21.47
CA ALA A 11 -15.85 7.44 -22.36
C ALA A 11 -16.01 7.04 -23.84
N ALA A 12 -16.05 5.74 -24.13
CA ALA A 12 -16.27 5.22 -25.48
C ALA A 12 -17.68 5.56 -25.99
N MET A 13 -18.70 5.45 -25.14
CA MET A 13 -20.06 5.84 -25.48
C MET A 13 -20.15 7.34 -25.80
N LEU A 14 -19.54 8.18 -24.97
CA LEU A 14 -19.48 9.62 -25.19
C LEU A 14 -18.77 9.96 -26.50
N ALA A 15 -17.59 9.37 -26.75
CA ALA A 15 -16.75 9.67 -27.90
C ALA A 15 -17.33 9.19 -29.25
N THR A 16 -18.22 8.19 -29.21
CA THR A 16 -18.91 7.63 -30.40
C THR A 16 -20.34 8.12 -30.55
N ASP A 17 -20.69 9.22 -29.86
CA ASP A 17 -22.03 9.82 -29.86
C ASP A 17 -23.15 8.81 -29.59
N ARG A 18 -22.90 7.92 -28.62
CA ARG A 18 -23.77 6.80 -28.29
C ARG A 18 -24.65 7.15 -27.11
N ALA A 19 -25.94 7.34 -27.39
CA ALA A 19 -26.91 7.73 -26.38
C ALA A 19 -26.95 6.74 -25.19
N PRO A 20 -26.96 7.23 -23.92
CA PRO A 20 -27.02 6.37 -22.73
C PRO A 20 -28.31 5.54 -22.65
N GLY A 21 -29.38 6.01 -23.31
CA GLY A 21 -30.65 5.32 -23.38
C GLY A 21 -30.75 4.22 -24.44
N LEU A 22 -29.77 4.08 -25.33
CA LEU A 22 -29.87 3.27 -26.55
C LEU A 22 -30.17 1.79 -26.29
N HIS A 23 -29.60 1.22 -25.22
CA HIS A 23 -29.74 -0.19 -24.86
C HIS A 23 -30.68 -0.42 -23.67
N ARG A 24 -31.40 0.61 -23.22
CA ARG A 24 -32.38 0.46 -22.15
C ARG A 24 -33.63 -0.25 -22.68
N GLY A 25 -33.95 -1.40 -22.09
CA GLY A 25 -35.14 -2.17 -22.45
C GLY A 25 -36.47 -1.62 -21.89
N HIS A 26 -36.43 -0.66 -20.96
CA HIS A 26 -37.63 -0.16 -20.30
C HIS A 26 -37.53 1.32 -19.89
N TRP A 27 -38.67 2.01 -19.97
CA TRP A 27 -38.86 3.41 -19.60
C TRP A 27 -40.20 3.61 -18.90
N GLY A 28 -40.26 4.56 -17.97
CA GLY A 28 -41.47 4.80 -17.15
C GLY A 28 -42.65 5.40 -17.92
N PHE A 29 -42.43 5.97 -19.11
CA PHE A 29 -43.50 6.57 -19.91
C PHE A 29 -44.32 5.55 -20.73
N GLY A 30 -43.91 4.27 -20.80
CA GLY A 30 -44.57 3.28 -21.64
C GLY A 30 -46.02 2.96 -21.25
N GLY A 31 -46.42 3.23 -20.00
CA GLY A 31 -47.80 3.07 -19.51
C GLY A 31 -48.56 4.38 -19.32
N TRP A 32 -47.99 5.52 -19.73
CA TRP A 32 -48.56 6.84 -19.46
C TRP A 32 -49.37 7.34 -20.66
N ALA A 33 -50.63 7.73 -20.43
CA ALA A 33 -51.57 8.08 -21.49
C ALA A 33 -51.18 9.30 -22.34
N GLN A 34 -50.30 10.18 -21.85
CA GLN A 34 -49.78 11.34 -22.60
C GLN A 34 -48.49 11.02 -23.35
N HIS A 35 -48.07 9.74 -23.39
CA HIS A 35 -46.92 9.33 -24.19
C HIS A 35 -47.20 9.50 -25.68
N ASP A 36 -46.30 10.19 -26.38
CA ASP A 36 -46.28 10.28 -27.83
C ASP A 36 -45.27 9.27 -28.41
N ASP A 37 -45.78 8.17 -28.97
CA ASP A 37 -44.96 7.13 -29.60
C ASP A 37 -44.35 7.58 -30.94
N GLY A 38 -44.97 8.55 -31.63
CA GLY A 38 -44.46 9.12 -32.88
C GLY A 38 -43.14 9.85 -32.63
N ILE A 39 -43.16 10.82 -31.70
CA ILE A 39 -41.96 11.57 -31.28
C ILE A 39 -40.89 10.60 -30.75
N TRP A 40 -41.28 9.60 -29.97
CA TRP A 40 -40.32 8.65 -29.41
C TRP A 40 -39.65 7.76 -30.47
N LYS A 41 -40.37 7.34 -31.51
CA LYS A 41 -39.79 6.61 -32.65
C LYS A 41 -38.76 7.44 -33.39
N GLU A 42 -39.02 8.73 -33.61
CA GLU A 42 -38.08 9.66 -34.24
C GLU A 42 -36.79 9.78 -33.42
N VAL A 43 -36.89 10.04 -32.11
CA VAL A 43 -35.74 10.14 -31.20
C VAL A 43 -34.91 8.84 -31.18
N LYS A 44 -35.56 7.67 -31.18
CA LYS A 44 -34.86 6.37 -31.26
C LYS A 44 -34.13 6.18 -32.58
N ALA A 45 -34.74 6.55 -33.71
CA ALA A 45 -34.13 6.42 -35.03
C ALA A 45 -32.91 7.34 -35.17
N GLU A 46 -33.01 8.57 -34.66
CA GLU A 46 -31.88 9.51 -34.60
C GLU A 46 -30.73 8.92 -33.77
N ALA A 47 -31.00 8.46 -32.55
CA ALA A 47 -30.00 7.88 -31.66
C ALA A 47 -29.30 6.65 -32.27
N GLN A 48 -30.03 5.78 -32.97
CA GLN A 48 -29.45 4.65 -33.69
C GLN A 48 -28.52 5.09 -34.82
N THR A 49 -28.92 6.12 -35.57
CA THR A 49 -28.13 6.64 -36.70
C THR A 49 -26.82 7.25 -36.21
N ARG A 50 -26.91 8.13 -35.21
CA ARG A 50 -25.76 8.79 -34.57
C ARG A 50 -24.78 7.77 -33.99
N ALA A 51 -25.27 6.77 -33.26
CA ALA A 51 -24.44 5.73 -32.68
C ALA A 51 -23.72 4.85 -33.72
N ARG A 52 -24.32 4.60 -34.88
CA ARG A 52 -23.66 3.85 -35.98
C ARG A 52 -22.59 4.70 -36.66
N GLN A 53 -22.91 5.96 -36.95
CA GLN A 53 -21.98 6.89 -37.59
C GLN A 53 -20.77 7.17 -36.69
N GLY A 54 -21.01 7.46 -35.41
CA GLY A 54 -19.94 7.74 -34.45
C GLY A 54 -19.04 6.53 -34.21
N LEU A 55 -19.59 5.31 -34.17
CA LEU A 55 -18.77 4.09 -34.08
C LEU A 55 -17.91 3.88 -35.33
N ALA A 56 -18.49 4.03 -36.53
CA ALA A 56 -17.80 3.82 -37.79
C ALA A 56 -16.70 4.87 -38.06
N ALA A 57 -16.87 6.09 -37.56
CA ALA A 57 -15.93 7.19 -37.75
C ALA A 57 -14.81 7.24 -36.69
N TYR A 58 -14.88 6.44 -35.62
CA TYR A 58 -13.93 6.53 -34.51
C TYR A 58 -12.63 5.78 -34.81
N GLU A 59 -11.50 6.50 -34.83
CA GLU A 59 -10.20 5.95 -35.21
C GLU A 59 -9.29 5.60 -34.02
N SER A 60 -9.59 6.13 -32.83
CA SER A 60 -8.79 5.90 -31.62
C SER A 60 -9.17 4.61 -30.88
N ARG A 61 -8.44 4.29 -29.82
CA ARG A 61 -8.59 3.08 -29.01
C ARG A 61 -8.61 3.39 -27.52
N PHE A 62 -9.32 2.56 -26.77
CA PHE A 62 -9.33 2.57 -25.31
C PHE A 62 -8.59 1.35 -24.78
N TYR A 63 -7.79 1.55 -23.75
CA TYR A 63 -7.00 0.49 -23.13
C TYR A 63 -7.37 0.36 -21.66
N GLY A 64 -7.79 -0.84 -21.24
CA GLY A 64 -8.15 -1.14 -19.87
C GLY A 64 -7.33 -2.29 -19.31
N SER A 65 -6.75 -2.12 -18.14
CA SER A 65 -6.09 -3.22 -17.44
C SER A 65 -6.42 -3.29 -15.96
N ASP A 66 -6.40 -4.49 -15.42
CA ASP A 66 -6.59 -4.77 -13.99
C ASP A 66 -5.89 -6.08 -13.62
N VAL A 67 -5.49 -6.21 -12.36
CA VAL A 67 -4.81 -7.40 -11.87
C VAL A 67 -5.80 -8.55 -11.64
N ASP A 68 -7.07 -8.25 -11.34
CA ASP A 68 -8.09 -9.28 -11.11
C ASP A 68 -8.74 -9.73 -12.43
N ALA A 69 -8.42 -10.95 -12.86
CA ALA A 69 -8.96 -11.54 -14.08
C ALA A 69 -10.51 -11.57 -14.11
N ARG A 70 -11.16 -11.70 -12.94
CA ARG A 70 -12.63 -11.77 -12.84
C ARG A 70 -13.28 -10.42 -13.17
N VAL A 71 -12.65 -9.30 -12.80
CA VAL A 71 -13.21 -7.97 -13.13
C VAL A 71 -12.99 -7.65 -14.60
N ILE A 72 -11.86 -8.08 -15.18
CA ILE A 72 -11.59 -7.94 -16.62
C ILE A 72 -12.61 -8.71 -17.47
N GLU A 73 -12.96 -9.93 -17.08
CA GLU A 73 -14.00 -10.69 -17.79
C GLU A 73 -15.35 -9.96 -17.76
N ARG A 74 -15.72 -9.41 -16.59
CA ARG A 74 -16.93 -8.57 -16.44
C ARG A 74 -16.85 -7.31 -17.30
N ALA A 75 -15.70 -6.64 -17.35
CA ALA A 75 -15.48 -5.43 -18.15
C ALA A 75 -15.66 -5.70 -19.64
N ARG A 76 -15.07 -6.79 -20.16
CA ARG A 76 -15.26 -7.23 -21.56
C ARG A 76 -16.73 -7.49 -21.86
N ARG A 77 -17.46 -8.19 -20.97
CA ARG A 77 -18.89 -8.46 -21.15
C ARG A 77 -19.73 -7.18 -21.11
N ASN A 78 -19.42 -6.25 -20.21
CA ASN A 78 -20.11 -4.97 -20.11
C ASN A 78 -19.91 -4.12 -21.38
N ALA A 79 -18.68 -4.03 -21.88
CA ALA A 79 -18.35 -3.31 -23.11
C ALA A 79 -19.05 -3.90 -24.33
N ARG A 80 -19.10 -5.24 -24.45
CA ARG A 80 -19.88 -5.93 -25.50
C ARG A 80 -21.36 -5.60 -25.41
N ARG A 81 -21.96 -5.62 -24.21
CA ARG A 81 -23.37 -5.25 -23.99
C ARG A 81 -23.66 -3.78 -24.31
N ALA A 82 -22.70 -2.89 -24.07
CA ALA A 82 -22.80 -1.49 -24.47
C ALA A 82 -22.64 -1.31 -26.00
N GLY A 83 -22.16 -2.32 -26.72
CA GLY A 83 -21.93 -2.30 -28.16
C GLY A 83 -20.78 -1.39 -28.59
N ILE A 84 -19.78 -1.22 -27.73
CA ILE A 84 -18.51 -0.51 -27.99
C ILE A 84 -17.29 -1.42 -27.77
N GLY A 85 -17.52 -2.73 -27.60
CA GLY A 85 -16.49 -3.69 -27.21
C GLY A 85 -15.33 -3.80 -28.19
N GLU A 86 -15.54 -3.47 -29.46
CA GLU A 86 -14.50 -3.46 -30.49
C GLU A 86 -13.51 -2.31 -30.36
N LEU A 87 -13.83 -1.27 -29.57
CA LEU A 87 -12.96 -0.11 -29.36
C LEU A 87 -12.07 -0.22 -28.10
N ILE A 88 -12.36 -1.20 -27.23
CA ILE A 88 -11.70 -1.32 -25.93
C ILE A 88 -10.90 -2.62 -25.81
N ASP A 89 -9.59 -2.48 -25.67
CA ASP A 89 -8.68 -3.58 -25.39
C ASP A 89 -8.53 -3.75 -23.88
N PHE A 90 -9.05 -4.87 -23.37
CA PHE A 90 -8.92 -5.23 -21.96
C PHE A 90 -7.88 -6.32 -21.72
N ASP A 91 -6.97 -6.10 -20.78
CA ASP A 91 -5.90 -7.02 -20.42
C ASP A 91 -5.82 -7.30 -18.91
N VAL A 92 -5.43 -8.52 -18.54
CA VAL A 92 -5.14 -8.87 -17.13
C VAL A 92 -3.69 -8.54 -16.87
N LYS A 93 -3.43 -7.43 -16.18
CA LYS A 93 -2.06 -6.90 -16.02
C LYS A 93 -1.94 -6.08 -14.75
N ASP A 94 -0.86 -6.34 -14.00
CA ASP A 94 -0.48 -5.53 -12.86
C ASP A 94 0.05 -4.17 -13.31
N VAL A 95 -0.20 -3.11 -12.53
CA VAL A 95 0.31 -1.77 -12.84
C VAL A 95 1.83 -1.73 -12.94
N ALA A 96 2.56 -2.60 -12.22
CA ALA A 96 4.01 -2.71 -12.28
C ALA A 96 4.53 -3.07 -13.69
N GLN A 97 3.68 -3.67 -14.53
CA GLN A 97 3.97 -4.05 -15.90
C GLN A 97 3.31 -3.12 -16.93
N LEU A 98 2.75 -2.00 -16.49
CA LEU A 98 2.09 -1.04 -17.36
C LEU A 98 3.10 -0.39 -18.30
N ASN A 99 2.85 -0.52 -19.60
CA ASN A 99 3.62 0.11 -20.67
C ASN A 99 2.68 0.98 -21.52
N ASN A 100 3.24 2.01 -22.14
CA ASN A 100 2.48 2.85 -23.07
C ASN A 100 2.23 2.08 -24.38
N PRO A 101 0.97 1.82 -24.78
CA PRO A 101 0.66 1.11 -26.03
C PRO A 101 0.97 1.95 -27.28
N LEU A 102 1.13 3.27 -27.13
CA LEU A 102 1.40 4.23 -28.20
C LEU A 102 2.67 5.04 -27.89
N PRO A 103 3.87 4.41 -27.91
CA PRO A 103 5.11 5.05 -27.48
C PRO A 103 5.54 6.22 -28.39
N LYS A 104 5.07 6.25 -29.64
CA LYS A 104 5.33 7.32 -30.62
C LYS A 104 4.19 8.34 -30.73
N GLY A 105 3.22 8.28 -29.81
CA GLY A 105 2.01 9.09 -29.86
C GLY A 105 0.91 8.52 -30.76
N PRO A 106 -0.22 9.22 -30.90
CA PRO A 106 -0.52 10.52 -30.26
C PRO A 106 -0.60 10.41 -28.72
N TYR A 107 -0.41 11.53 -28.03
CA TYR A 107 -0.64 11.58 -26.59
C TYR A 107 -2.13 11.44 -26.26
N GLY A 108 -2.40 10.95 -25.06
CA GLY A 108 -3.75 10.72 -24.57
C GLY A 108 -3.92 11.11 -23.11
N THR A 109 -4.94 10.53 -22.49
CA THR A 109 -5.18 10.67 -21.05
C THR A 109 -5.21 9.30 -20.40
N VAL A 110 -4.41 9.09 -19.36
CA VAL A 110 -4.59 7.96 -18.45
C VAL A 110 -5.63 8.36 -17.41
N ILE A 111 -6.71 7.59 -17.29
CA ILE A 111 -7.75 7.82 -16.28
C ILE A 111 -7.90 6.58 -15.40
N SER A 112 -7.99 6.76 -14.08
CA SER A 112 -8.10 5.64 -13.15
C SER A 112 -8.82 6.01 -11.85
N ASN A 113 -9.40 4.99 -11.22
CA ASN A 113 -9.93 5.02 -9.86
C ASN A 113 -9.16 3.99 -9.00
N PRO A 114 -7.93 4.31 -8.53
CA PRO A 114 -7.09 3.40 -7.75
C PRO A 114 -7.73 3.03 -6.39
N PRO A 115 -7.29 1.94 -5.76
CA PRO A 115 -7.74 1.57 -4.42
C PRO A 115 -7.29 2.63 -3.38
N TYR A 116 -8.07 2.81 -2.31
CA TYR A 116 -7.86 3.88 -1.33
C TYR A 116 -8.02 3.43 0.14
N GLY A 117 -7.98 2.13 0.42
CA GLY A 117 -7.86 1.60 1.80
C GLY A 117 -9.16 1.27 2.55
N GLU A 118 -10.34 1.40 1.93
CA GLU A 118 -11.60 0.88 2.49
C GLU A 118 -11.75 -0.65 2.32
N ARG A 119 -10.83 -1.30 1.60
CA ARG A 119 -10.78 -2.76 1.38
C ARG A 119 -9.51 -3.35 2.00
N LEU A 120 -9.42 -4.68 2.03
CA LEU A 120 -8.41 -5.55 2.68
C LEU A 120 -6.90 -5.28 2.39
N GLU A 121 -6.53 -4.19 1.71
CA GLU A 121 -5.14 -3.85 1.41
C GLU A 121 -4.48 -3.06 2.54
N SER A 122 -3.24 -3.39 2.87
CA SER A 122 -2.50 -2.67 3.91
C SER A 122 -2.07 -1.28 3.41
N GLU A 123 -2.06 -0.28 4.30
CA GLU A 123 -1.63 1.09 3.98
C GLU A 123 -0.26 1.16 3.28
N PRO A 124 0.77 0.38 3.68
CA PRO A 124 2.05 0.32 2.94
C PRO A 124 1.93 -0.16 1.49
N ALA A 125 1.04 -1.11 1.20
CA ALA A 125 0.83 -1.59 -0.16
C ALA A 125 0.20 -0.51 -1.04
N LEU A 126 -0.74 0.26 -0.50
CA LEU A 126 -1.36 1.39 -1.21
C LEU A 126 -0.34 2.51 -1.50
N ILE A 127 0.52 2.83 -0.52
CA ILE A 127 1.58 3.83 -0.71
C ILE A 127 2.55 3.37 -1.81
N ALA A 128 2.98 2.11 -1.78
CA ALA A 128 3.86 1.53 -2.80
C ALA A 128 3.21 1.58 -4.19
N LEU A 129 1.93 1.22 -4.28
CA LEU A 129 1.16 1.25 -5.53
C LEU A 129 1.10 2.65 -6.15
N HIS A 130 0.73 3.67 -5.36
CA HIS A 130 0.62 5.05 -5.86
C HIS A 130 2.00 5.63 -6.21
N SER A 131 3.03 5.32 -5.43
CA SER A 131 4.41 5.69 -5.73
C SER A 131 4.89 5.10 -7.06
N LEU A 132 4.64 3.80 -7.26
CA LEU A 132 4.97 3.09 -8.49
C LEU A 132 4.20 3.66 -9.68
N LEU A 133 2.90 3.93 -9.53
CA LEU A 133 2.07 4.55 -10.55
C LEU A 133 2.65 5.90 -10.99
N GLY A 134 2.99 6.79 -10.06
CA GLY A 134 3.60 8.08 -10.37
C GLY A 134 4.91 7.95 -11.15
N ARG A 135 5.75 6.96 -10.78
CA ARG A 135 7.01 6.67 -11.49
C ARG A 135 6.76 6.18 -12.92
N ILE A 136 5.84 5.24 -13.09
CA ILE A 136 5.49 4.71 -14.42
C ILE A 136 4.94 5.82 -15.31
N MET A 137 4.03 6.64 -14.81
CA MET A 137 3.46 7.78 -15.54
C MET A 137 4.55 8.71 -16.08
N LYS A 138 5.51 9.10 -15.23
CA LYS A 138 6.64 9.95 -15.64
C LYS A 138 7.55 9.28 -16.68
N SER A 139 7.76 7.97 -16.58
CA SER A 139 8.70 7.24 -17.45
C SER A 139 8.13 6.79 -18.79
N GLN A 140 6.83 6.48 -18.84
CA GLN A 140 6.19 5.84 -20.00
C GLN A 140 5.20 6.77 -20.72
N PHE A 141 4.67 7.77 -20.03
CA PHE A 141 3.55 8.61 -20.49
C PHE A 141 3.90 10.10 -20.47
N GLY A 142 5.18 10.47 -20.68
CA GLY A 142 5.57 11.88 -20.85
C GLY A 142 4.77 12.54 -21.98
N GLY A 143 4.26 13.75 -21.75
CA GLY A 143 3.37 14.48 -22.65
C GLY A 143 1.87 14.12 -22.50
N TRP A 144 1.52 13.09 -21.73
CA TRP A 144 0.12 12.70 -21.52
C TRP A 144 -0.54 13.47 -20.39
N ASN A 145 -1.87 13.48 -20.39
CA ASN A 145 -2.66 13.86 -19.23
C ASN A 145 -2.88 12.65 -18.30
N LEU A 146 -3.00 12.91 -17.01
CA LEU A 146 -3.41 11.94 -16.00
C LEU A 146 -4.60 12.49 -15.22
N SER A 147 -5.65 11.69 -15.05
CA SER A 147 -6.78 12.00 -14.20
C SER A 147 -7.05 10.86 -13.21
N VAL A 148 -7.01 11.16 -11.92
CA VAL A 148 -7.16 10.15 -10.86
C VAL A 148 -8.29 10.53 -9.93
N PHE A 149 -9.25 9.62 -9.76
CA PHE A 149 -10.34 9.73 -8.80
C PHE A 149 -10.03 8.88 -7.56
N SER A 150 -10.07 9.45 -6.36
CA SER A 150 -9.74 8.73 -5.12
C SER A 150 -10.52 9.26 -3.91
N ALA A 151 -10.82 8.38 -2.96
CA ALA A 151 -11.34 8.77 -1.64
C ALA A 151 -10.23 9.06 -0.61
N SER A 152 -8.96 8.83 -0.95
CA SER A 152 -7.80 9.25 -0.15
C SER A 152 -6.94 10.24 -0.94
N PRO A 153 -7.14 11.55 -0.74
CA PRO A 153 -6.31 12.59 -1.35
C PRO A 153 -4.84 12.50 -0.97
N GLU A 154 -4.53 11.93 0.20
CA GLU A 154 -3.18 11.75 0.73
C GLU A 154 -2.39 10.75 -0.12
N LEU A 155 -2.99 9.63 -0.52
CA LEU A 155 -2.34 8.64 -1.40
C LEU A 155 -2.00 9.22 -2.77
N LEU A 156 -2.75 10.20 -3.26
CA LEU A 156 -2.43 10.89 -4.52
C LEU A 156 -1.16 11.74 -4.42
N SER A 157 -0.71 12.12 -3.22
CA SER A 157 0.57 12.81 -3.04
C SER A 157 1.76 11.90 -3.38
N CYS A 158 1.62 10.58 -3.20
CA CYS A 158 2.65 9.60 -3.54
C CYS A 158 2.95 9.56 -5.05
N LEU A 159 2.07 10.08 -5.91
CA LEU A 159 2.33 10.22 -7.35
C LEU A 159 3.49 11.17 -7.64
N GLN A 160 3.80 12.09 -6.70
CA GLN A 160 4.82 13.12 -6.86
C GLN A 160 4.59 13.99 -8.11
N LEU A 161 3.32 14.32 -8.36
CA LEU A 161 2.87 15.17 -9.44
C LEU A 161 2.07 16.34 -8.84
N ARG A 162 2.21 17.52 -9.43
CA ARG A 162 1.40 18.68 -9.07
C ARG A 162 0.11 18.64 -9.88
N ALA A 163 -1.03 18.67 -9.20
CA ALA A 163 -2.31 18.73 -9.87
C ALA A 163 -2.58 20.14 -10.40
N ASP A 164 -3.05 20.23 -11.63
CA ASP A 164 -3.43 21.49 -12.28
C ASP A 164 -4.88 21.86 -11.97
N LYS A 165 -5.71 20.83 -11.77
CA LYS A 165 -7.13 20.98 -11.46
C LYS A 165 -7.60 19.92 -10.48
N GLN A 166 -8.56 20.28 -9.65
CA GLN A 166 -9.22 19.36 -8.73
C GLN A 166 -10.74 19.57 -8.70
N PHE A 167 -11.46 18.47 -8.49
CA PHE A 167 -12.91 18.45 -8.32
C PHE A 167 -13.27 17.59 -7.12
N LYS A 168 -14.32 17.97 -6.39
CA LYS A 168 -14.86 17.18 -5.28
C LYS A 168 -16.16 16.52 -5.74
N ALA A 169 -16.35 15.26 -5.36
CA ALA A 169 -17.59 14.54 -5.62
C ALA A 169 -17.85 13.51 -4.53
N LYS A 170 -19.11 13.17 -4.30
CA LYS A 170 -19.51 12.06 -3.43
C LYS A 170 -19.57 10.76 -4.24
N ASN A 171 -19.00 9.69 -3.70
CA ASN A 171 -19.22 8.34 -4.19
C ASN A 171 -19.95 7.53 -3.10
N GLY A 172 -21.29 7.61 -3.12
CA GLY A 172 -22.12 7.17 -2.01
C GLY A 172 -21.79 7.97 -0.73
N PRO A 173 -21.41 7.32 0.39
CA PRO A 173 -21.06 8.02 1.61
C PRO A 173 -19.67 8.70 1.55
N LEU A 174 -18.79 8.24 0.65
CA LEU A 174 -17.39 8.66 0.61
C LEU A 174 -17.22 10.03 -0.03
N ASP A 175 -16.41 10.88 0.60
CA ASP A 175 -15.87 12.09 -0.01
C ASP A 175 -14.70 11.72 -0.91
N CYS A 176 -14.80 12.05 -2.19
CA CYS A 176 -13.76 11.77 -3.17
C CYS A 176 -13.29 13.04 -3.85
N VAL A 177 -12.07 12.96 -4.38
CA VAL A 177 -11.47 14.00 -5.22
C VAL A 177 -11.05 13.41 -6.56
N GLN A 178 -11.29 14.16 -7.63
CA GLN A 178 -10.65 13.94 -8.92
C GLN A 178 -9.55 14.98 -9.08
N LYS A 179 -8.32 14.54 -9.36
CA LYS A 179 -7.19 15.42 -9.66
C LYS A 179 -6.68 15.17 -11.07
N ASN A 180 -6.43 16.25 -11.79
CA ASN A 180 -5.84 16.22 -13.13
C ASN A 180 -4.41 16.73 -13.08
N TYR A 181 -3.54 16.08 -13.84
CA TYR A 181 -2.11 16.34 -13.91
C TYR A 181 -1.67 16.34 -15.38
N HIS A 182 -0.81 17.27 -15.75
CA HIS A 182 -0.05 17.21 -16.99
C HIS A 182 1.33 16.58 -16.76
N LEU A 183 1.67 15.54 -17.54
CA LEU A 183 2.96 14.88 -17.44
C LEU A 183 3.96 15.58 -18.36
N ALA A 184 5.02 16.15 -17.79
CA ALA A 184 6.09 16.73 -18.59
C ALA A 184 6.71 15.67 -19.50
N GLU A 185 7.04 16.04 -20.74
CA GLU A 185 7.86 15.20 -21.61
C GLU A 185 9.21 14.96 -20.94
N SER A 186 9.66 13.70 -20.92
CA SER A 186 10.93 13.34 -20.32
C SER A 186 12.01 13.31 -21.39
N GLU A 187 13.06 14.12 -21.25
CA GLU A 187 14.30 14.00 -22.03
C GLU A 187 15.20 12.83 -21.55
N GLY A 188 14.62 11.70 -21.12
CA GLY A 188 15.39 10.53 -20.69
C GLY A 188 16.12 10.68 -19.34
N GLY A 189 15.70 11.62 -18.49
CA GLY A 189 16.23 11.77 -17.15
C GLY A 189 15.84 10.61 -16.22
N LYS A 190 16.77 10.16 -15.37
CA LYS A 190 16.45 9.19 -14.30
C LYS A 190 15.33 9.75 -13.42
N PRO A 191 14.31 8.94 -13.05
CA PRO A 191 13.28 9.40 -12.14
C PRO A 191 13.93 9.84 -10.82
N ALA A 192 13.72 11.10 -10.42
CA ALA A 192 14.17 11.59 -9.12
C ALA A 192 13.62 10.68 -8.02
N MET A 193 14.50 10.19 -7.15
CA MET A 193 14.11 9.25 -6.12
C MET A 193 13.46 9.96 -4.94
N LEU A 194 12.39 9.38 -4.41
CA LEU A 194 11.69 9.89 -3.23
C LEU A 194 12.64 10.03 -2.04
N ALA A 195 12.57 11.19 -1.37
CA ALA A 195 13.34 11.50 -0.17
C ALA A 195 14.82 11.08 -0.30
N GLU A 196 15.51 11.60 -1.33
CA GLU A 196 16.84 11.11 -1.73
C GLU A 196 17.86 11.08 -0.59
N ASP A 197 17.89 12.11 0.26
CA ASP A 197 18.77 12.15 1.44
C ASP A 197 18.49 10.99 2.40
N PHE A 198 17.21 10.72 2.67
CA PHE A 198 16.78 9.60 3.49
C PHE A 198 17.14 8.26 2.83
N ALA A 199 16.84 8.09 1.54
CA ALA A 199 17.18 6.88 0.79
C ALA A 199 18.69 6.61 0.79
N ASN A 200 19.51 7.66 0.61
CA ASN A 200 20.96 7.59 0.65
C ASN A 200 21.48 7.23 2.05
N ARG A 201 20.89 7.81 3.10
CA ARG A 201 21.23 7.46 4.48
C ARG A 201 20.87 6.00 4.78
N LEU A 202 19.68 5.56 4.37
CA LEU A 202 19.19 4.20 4.59
C LEU A 202 20.06 3.17 3.86
N ARG A 203 20.50 3.43 2.62
CA ARG A 203 21.47 2.56 1.90
C ARG A 203 22.80 2.42 2.62
N LYS A 204 23.34 3.54 3.12
CA LYS A 204 24.60 3.53 3.90
C LYS A 204 24.45 2.68 5.16
N ASN A 205 23.34 2.85 5.87
CA ASN A 205 23.03 2.06 7.05
C ASN A 205 22.84 0.58 6.71
N LEU A 206 22.12 0.24 5.63
CA LEU A 206 21.91 -1.14 5.19
C LEU A 206 23.25 -1.85 4.95
N LYS A 207 24.14 -1.26 4.15
CA LYS A 207 25.47 -1.82 3.88
C LYS A 207 26.29 -2.02 5.16
N LYS A 208 26.22 -1.07 6.10
CA LYS A 208 26.95 -1.12 7.37
C LYS A 208 26.39 -2.23 8.28
N PHE A 209 25.08 -2.19 8.54
CA PHE A 209 24.43 -3.04 9.54
C PHE A 209 24.22 -4.46 9.04
N GLU A 210 24.02 -4.70 7.75
CA GLU A 210 23.91 -6.07 7.22
C GLU A 210 25.23 -6.84 7.40
N LYS A 211 26.37 -6.20 7.12
CA LYS A 211 27.69 -6.79 7.36
C LYS A 211 27.90 -7.10 8.85
N TRP A 212 27.59 -6.15 9.72
CA TRP A 212 27.71 -6.30 11.17
C TRP A 212 26.78 -7.39 11.71
N ALA A 213 25.52 -7.41 11.29
CA ALA A 213 24.52 -8.37 11.73
C ALA A 213 24.92 -9.81 11.35
N ARG A 214 25.45 -10.00 10.12
CA ARG A 214 25.97 -11.29 9.68
C ARG A 214 27.18 -11.76 10.51
N GLN A 215 28.06 -10.85 10.90
CA GLN A 215 29.23 -11.17 11.75
C GLN A 215 28.81 -11.52 13.19
N GLU A 216 27.81 -10.82 13.73
CA GLU A 216 27.30 -11.08 15.07
C GLU A 216 26.33 -12.28 15.14
N GLY A 217 25.84 -12.79 14.00
CA GLY A 217 24.85 -13.87 13.97
C GLY A 217 23.46 -13.42 14.44
N ILE A 218 23.02 -12.23 14.02
CA ILE A 218 21.72 -11.66 14.36
C ILE A 218 20.96 -11.29 13.09
N GLU A 219 19.63 -11.37 13.11
CA GLU A 219 18.78 -10.91 12.01
C GLU A 219 17.76 -9.83 12.41
N CYS A 220 17.70 -9.49 13.70
CA CYS A 220 16.86 -8.40 14.22
C CYS A 220 17.69 -7.20 14.68
N TYR A 221 17.54 -6.07 14.00
CA TYR A 221 18.30 -4.86 14.30
C TYR A 221 17.64 -3.58 13.82
N ARG A 222 18.01 -2.47 14.48
CA ARG A 222 17.60 -1.14 14.04
C ARG A 222 18.43 -0.72 12.84
N LEU A 223 17.75 -0.49 11.71
CA LEU A 223 18.35 -0.08 10.45
C LEU A 223 18.46 1.45 10.34
N TYR A 224 17.54 2.19 10.94
CA TYR A 224 17.53 3.66 10.96
C TYR A 224 16.89 4.13 12.26
N ASP A 225 17.44 5.17 12.90
CA ASP A 225 16.94 5.70 14.17
C ASP A 225 16.98 7.22 14.20
N ALA A 226 16.03 7.84 13.49
CA ALA A 226 15.93 9.29 13.38
C ALA A 226 17.27 9.98 13.02
N ASP A 227 18.10 9.33 12.20
CA ASP A 227 19.44 9.80 11.84
C ASP A 227 19.44 11.20 11.20
N LEU A 228 18.31 11.58 10.60
CA LEU A 228 18.08 12.88 9.99
C LEU A 228 16.92 13.61 10.71
N PRO A 229 17.10 14.87 11.13
CA PRO A 229 16.07 15.62 11.89
C PRO A 229 14.71 15.72 11.18
N GLU A 230 14.73 15.82 9.84
CA GLU A 230 13.51 15.95 9.00
C GLU A 230 12.72 14.64 8.91
N TYR A 231 13.36 13.49 9.21
CA TYR A 231 12.83 12.14 9.05
C TYR A 231 12.86 11.41 10.40
N ASN A 232 11.93 11.79 11.26
CA ASN A 232 11.84 11.32 12.65
C ASN A 232 11.11 9.97 12.76
N VAL A 233 11.75 8.91 12.30
CA VAL A 233 11.22 7.54 12.35
C VAL A 233 12.29 6.57 12.86
N ALA A 234 11.86 5.44 13.41
CA ALA A 234 12.69 4.25 13.58
C ALA A 234 12.31 3.19 12.56
N ILE A 235 13.31 2.50 11.99
CA ILE A 235 13.12 1.39 11.08
C ILE A 235 13.85 0.19 11.66
N ASP A 236 13.07 -0.79 12.10
CA ASP A 236 13.57 -2.04 12.66
C ASP A 236 13.38 -3.18 11.67
N ARG A 237 14.45 -3.96 11.46
CA ARG A 237 14.42 -5.17 10.67
C ARG A 237 14.20 -6.38 11.59
N TYR A 238 13.32 -7.28 11.17
CA TYR A 238 13.05 -8.58 11.81
C TYR A 238 13.08 -9.65 10.72
N ALA A 239 14.24 -10.30 10.52
CA ALA A 239 14.43 -11.24 9.42
C ALA A 239 14.13 -10.61 8.04
N ASP A 240 13.09 -11.09 7.34
CA ASP A 240 12.59 -10.57 6.07
C ASP A 240 11.50 -9.49 6.22
N TRP A 241 11.09 -9.17 7.43
CA TRP A 241 10.12 -8.12 7.75
C TRP A 241 10.77 -6.82 8.20
N VAL A 242 10.03 -5.72 8.05
CA VAL A 242 10.42 -4.39 8.52
C VAL A 242 9.28 -3.74 9.26
N VAL A 243 9.60 -3.10 10.38
CA VAL A 243 8.68 -2.24 11.12
C VAL A 243 9.16 -0.80 10.99
N VAL A 244 8.31 0.07 10.46
CA VAL A 244 8.50 1.52 10.48
C VAL A 244 7.68 2.08 11.63
N GLN A 245 8.35 2.65 12.61
CA GLN A 245 7.74 3.31 13.76
C GLN A 245 7.88 4.82 13.61
N GLU A 246 6.74 5.52 13.56
CA GLU A 246 6.74 6.98 13.54
C GLU A 246 6.92 7.54 14.97
N TYR A 247 7.83 8.49 15.12
CA TYR A 247 7.92 9.32 16.33
C TYR A 247 7.00 10.54 16.20
N ALA A 248 6.50 11.05 17.33
CA ALA A 248 5.61 12.20 17.30
C ALA A 248 6.29 13.41 16.61
N PRO A 249 5.69 13.97 15.55
CA PRO A 249 6.23 15.18 14.95
C PRO A 249 6.17 16.33 15.97
N PRO A 250 7.13 17.27 15.95
CA PRO A 250 7.04 18.48 16.74
C PRO A 250 5.70 19.20 16.47
N LYS A 251 5.12 19.84 17.50
CA LYS A 251 3.84 20.57 17.35
C LYS A 251 3.88 21.69 16.31
N THR A 252 5.07 22.11 15.89
CA THR A 252 5.33 23.14 14.89
C THR A 252 5.21 22.62 13.45
N VAL A 253 5.15 21.30 13.23
CA VAL A 253 5.06 20.70 11.91
C VAL A 253 3.60 20.46 11.54
N ASP A 254 3.21 20.90 10.35
CA ASP A 254 1.88 20.64 9.79
C ASP A 254 1.62 19.14 9.65
N ALA A 255 0.46 18.68 10.13
CA ALA A 255 0.11 17.26 10.19
C ALA A 255 0.00 16.62 8.80
N HIS A 256 -0.46 17.37 7.79
CA HIS A 256 -0.57 16.86 6.43
C HIS A 256 0.82 16.68 5.80
N LYS A 257 1.72 17.66 6.01
CA LYS A 257 3.14 17.53 5.60
C LYS A 257 3.84 16.38 6.30
N ALA A 258 3.59 16.17 7.60
CA ALA A 258 4.16 15.05 8.34
C ALA A 258 3.70 13.70 7.75
N ARG A 259 2.39 13.57 7.44
CA ARG A 259 1.85 12.36 6.81
C ARG A 259 2.41 12.12 5.40
N GLN A 260 2.57 13.18 4.60
CA GLN A 260 3.22 13.06 3.29
C GLN A 260 4.67 12.57 3.41
N ARG A 261 5.45 13.14 4.34
CA ARG A 261 6.83 12.68 4.61
C ARG A 261 6.87 11.22 5.03
N LEU A 262 5.92 10.77 5.86
CA LEU A 262 5.82 9.37 6.26
C LEU A 262 5.57 8.46 5.05
N PHE A 263 4.72 8.86 4.11
CA PHE A 263 4.49 8.10 2.87
C PHE A 263 5.73 8.03 1.99
N ASP A 264 6.46 9.14 1.88
CA ASP A 264 7.74 9.18 1.15
C ASP A 264 8.79 8.28 1.80
N ILE A 265 8.87 8.25 3.14
CA ILE A 265 9.72 7.33 3.91
C ILE A 265 9.37 5.88 3.57
N ILE A 266 8.09 5.50 3.67
CA ILE A 266 7.64 4.12 3.42
C ILE A 266 7.99 3.69 2.00
N ALA A 267 7.67 4.52 0.99
CA ALA A 267 7.99 4.24 -0.40
C ALA A 267 9.51 4.12 -0.63
N ALA A 268 10.31 5.00 -0.04
CA ALA A 268 11.77 4.95 -0.12
C ALA A 268 12.34 3.71 0.59
N THR A 269 11.81 3.33 1.76
CA THR A 269 12.21 2.11 2.48
C THR A 269 11.95 0.87 1.63
N ILE A 270 10.74 0.72 1.09
CA ILE A 270 10.38 -0.41 0.23
C ILE A 270 11.34 -0.50 -0.97
N ALA A 271 11.61 0.63 -1.62
CA ALA A 271 12.49 0.68 -2.78
C ALA A 271 13.98 0.41 -2.46
N VAL A 272 14.48 0.89 -1.31
CA VAL A 272 15.88 0.69 -0.90
C VAL A 272 16.14 -0.73 -0.45
N LEU A 273 15.17 -1.36 0.23
CA LEU A 273 15.30 -2.72 0.74
C LEU A 273 14.89 -3.79 -0.27
N ASP A 274 14.36 -3.38 -1.43
CA ASP A 274 13.84 -4.27 -2.48
C ASP A 274 12.91 -5.34 -1.90
N MET A 275 11.98 -4.89 -1.04
CA MET A 275 11.11 -5.77 -0.27
C MET A 275 9.66 -5.72 -0.75
N ALA A 276 8.93 -6.81 -0.51
CA ALA A 276 7.50 -6.83 -0.78
C ALA A 276 6.75 -5.89 0.19
N PRO A 277 5.83 -5.03 -0.28
CA PRO A 277 5.12 -4.07 0.57
C PRO A 277 4.32 -4.71 1.72
N ASN A 278 3.86 -5.95 1.55
CA ASN A 278 3.15 -6.71 2.59
C ASN A 278 4.05 -7.19 3.75
N LYS A 279 5.38 -7.08 3.61
CA LYS A 279 6.38 -7.36 4.65
C LYS A 279 6.79 -6.11 5.45
N LEU A 280 6.25 -4.94 5.11
CA LEU A 280 6.43 -3.71 5.86
C LEU A 280 5.22 -3.48 6.77
N VAL A 281 5.47 -3.30 8.06
CA VAL A 281 4.47 -2.92 9.05
C VAL A 281 4.69 -1.47 9.45
N LEU A 282 3.64 -0.66 9.34
CA LEU A 282 3.64 0.70 9.86
C LEU A 282 3.02 0.72 11.26
N LYS A 283 3.75 1.25 12.24
CA LYS A 283 3.23 1.53 13.58
C LYS A 283 3.17 3.04 13.80
N THR A 284 1.95 3.56 13.83
CA THR A 284 1.68 4.95 14.21
C THR A 284 1.37 5.03 15.70
N ARG A 285 1.84 6.09 16.37
CA ARG A 285 1.43 6.37 17.75
C ARG A 285 0.07 7.07 17.74
N GLU A 286 -1.01 6.32 17.66
CA GLU A 286 -2.29 6.86 18.12
C GLU A 286 -2.25 7.04 19.64
N ARG A 287 -2.58 8.25 20.12
CA ARG A 287 -2.72 8.51 21.56
C ARG A 287 -3.89 7.69 22.09
N GLN A 288 -3.61 6.55 22.70
CA GLN A 288 -4.59 5.87 23.53
C GLN A 288 -4.88 6.75 24.76
N LYS A 289 -6.08 7.37 24.79
CA LYS A 289 -6.59 8.06 25.98
C LYS A 289 -7.19 7.03 26.95
N GLY A 290 -6.82 7.09 28.23
CA GLY A 290 -7.47 6.33 29.32
C GLY A 290 -6.70 5.11 29.84
N LYS A 291 -7.37 4.28 30.65
CA LYS A 291 -6.82 3.09 31.35
C LYS A 291 -6.40 1.91 30.44
N ASN A 292 -6.30 2.11 29.12
CA ASN A 292 -6.10 1.06 28.12
C ASN A 292 -4.62 0.82 27.75
N GLN A 293 -3.68 1.18 28.63
CA GLN A 293 -2.28 0.78 28.47
C GLN A 293 -2.23 -0.75 28.55
N TYR A 294 -1.67 -1.43 27.53
CA TYR A 294 -1.62 -2.90 27.32
C TYR A 294 -2.83 -3.59 26.64
N GLN A 295 -3.62 -2.88 25.83
CA GLN A 295 -4.58 -3.55 24.92
C GLN A 295 -3.97 -3.91 23.55
N LYS A 296 -4.42 -5.04 23.01
CA LYS A 296 -4.08 -5.56 21.68
C LYS A 296 -4.57 -4.56 20.62
N MET A 297 -3.69 -4.13 19.71
CA MET A 297 -3.97 -3.16 18.64
C MET A 297 -4.62 -3.80 17.40
N ALA A 298 -4.41 -5.10 17.18
CA ALA A 298 -5.01 -5.87 16.09
C ALA A 298 -5.24 -7.34 16.51
N GLU A 299 -6.10 -8.08 15.82
CA GLU A 299 -6.32 -9.52 16.04
C GLU A 299 -5.89 -10.37 14.84
N LYS A 300 -4.66 -10.18 14.34
CA LYS A 300 -4.14 -11.07 13.29
C LYS A 300 -3.59 -12.37 13.86
N GLY A 301 -2.90 -12.31 15.00
CA GLY A 301 -2.28 -13.49 15.61
C GLY A 301 -1.07 -14.03 14.84
N ASP A 302 -0.53 -13.25 13.90
CA ASP A 302 0.62 -13.63 13.08
C ASP A 302 1.92 -13.46 13.88
N PHE A 303 2.46 -14.58 14.36
CA PHE A 303 3.78 -14.63 14.98
C PHE A 303 4.84 -15.04 13.97
N ILE A 304 6.02 -14.44 14.07
CA ILE A 304 7.16 -14.69 13.19
C ILE A 304 8.31 -15.20 14.06
N GLU A 305 8.89 -16.33 13.65
CA GLU A 305 10.11 -16.85 14.27
C GLU A 305 11.29 -16.00 13.77
N VAL A 306 12.12 -15.54 14.71
CA VAL A 306 13.33 -14.78 14.44
C VAL A 306 14.51 -15.32 15.25
N GLN A 307 15.72 -15.07 14.78
CA GLN A 307 16.97 -15.52 15.38
C GLN A 307 17.74 -14.36 16.03
N GLU A 308 18.15 -14.58 17.26
CA GLU A 308 19.09 -13.73 17.97
C GLU A 308 20.23 -14.58 18.52
N TYR A 309 21.42 -14.50 17.90
CA TYR A 309 22.55 -15.38 18.20
C TYR A 309 22.16 -16.86 18.02
N ASN A 310 22.19 -17.65 19.08
CA ASN A 310 21.75 -19.04 19.11
C ASN A 310 20.30 -19.22 19.56
N ALA A 311 19.58 -18.15 19.89
CA ALA A 311 18.19 -18.21 20.34
C ALA A 311 17.21 -18.03 19.17
N ARG A 312 16.14 -18.81 19.18
CA ARG A 312 14.97 -18.65 18.31
C ARG A 312 13.83 -18.06 19.12
N LEU A 313 13.25 -16.98 18.63
CA LEU A 313 12.30 -16.15 19.35
C LEU A 313 11.07 -15.87 18.49
N TRP A 314 9.89 -15.82 19.10
CA TRP A 314 8.65 -15.39 18.44
C TRP A 314 8.44 -13.89 18.65
N VAL A 315 8.17 -13.17 17.56
CA VAL A 315 7.76 -11.76 17.57
C VAL A 315 6.40 -11.61 16.92
N ASN A 316 5.65 -10.60 17.35
CA ASN A 316 4.41 -10.19 16.71
C ASN A 316 4.52 -8.72 16.34
N LEU A 317 4.56 -8.45 15.04
CA LEU A 317 4.86 -7.12 14.53
C LEU A 317 3.63 -6.21 14.46
N THR A 318 2.41 -6.73 14.66
CA THR A 318 1.16 -6.03 14.33
C THR A 318 0.21 -5.84 15.51
N ASP A 319 0.05 -6.86 16.35
CA ASP A 319 -1.03 -6.92 17.34
C ASP A 319 -0.74 -6.15 18.63
N TYR A 320 0.52 -5.82 18.91
CA TYR A 320 0.93 -5.19 20.17
C TYR A 320 1.68 -3.88 19.91
N LEU A 321 1.76 -3.02 20.92
CA LEU A 321 2.55 -1.78 20.85
C LEU A 321 4.02 -2.08 20.54
N ASP A 322 4.61 -2.99 21.31
CA ASP A 322 5.95 -3.54 21.07
C ASP A 322 5.88 -4.81 20.23
N THR A 323 7.03 -5.33 19.79
CA THR A 323 7.09 -6.49 18.89
C THR A 323 7.24 -7.83 19.60
N GLY A 324 7.40 -7.84 20.93
CA GLY A 324 7.80 -9.04 21.67
C GLY A 324 9.31 -9.16 21.90
N LEU A 325 10.13 -8.26 21.33
CA LEU A 325 11.58 -8.29 21.51
C LEU A 325 12.18 -6.87 21.56
N PHE A 326 12.76 -6.49 22.71
CA PHE A 326 13.52 -5.25 22.84
C PHE A 326 14.93 -5.41 22.27
N LEU A 327 15.16 -4.84 21.09
CA LEU A 327 16.38 -5.03 20.30
C LEU A 327 17.65 -4.46 20.95
N ASP A 328 17.53 -3.37 21.68
CA ASP A 328 18.63 -2.67 22.36
C ASP A 328 19.30 -3.51 23.47
N HIS A 329 18.54 -4.39 24.13
CA HIS A 329 19.00 -5.21 25.24
C HIS A 329 19.68 -6.55 24.84
N ARG A 330 19.96 -6.78 23.55
CA ARG A 330 20.49 -8.08 23.06
C ARG A 330 21.82 -8.50 23.70
N ILE A 331 22.71 -7.54 23.97
CA ILE A 331 24.04 -7.83 24.54
C ILE A 331 23.89 -8.36 25.96
N ALA A 332 23.02 -7.72 26.77
CA ALA A 332 22.72 -8.19 28.11
C ALA A 332 22.15 -9.62 28.08
N ARG A 333 21.23 -9.91 27.14
CA ARG A 333 20.70 -11.28 26.97
C ARG A 333 21.78 -12.31 26.64
N ARG A 334 22.70 -11.99 25.73
CA ARG A 334 23.85 -12.85 25.41
C ARG A 334 24.75 -13.10 26.62
N MET A 335 25.02 -12.05 27.41
CA MET A 335 25.80 -12.16 28.64
C MET A 335 25.11 -13.08 29.67
N LEU A 336 23.79 -12.95 29.84
CA LEU A 336 23.03 -13.85 30.72
C LEU A 336 23.18 -15.31 30.29
N GLY A 337 23.13 -15.60 28.98
CA GLY A 337 23.42 -16.94 28.45
C GLY A 337 24.81 -17.43 28.87
N GLN A 338 25.85 -16.62 28.68
CA GLN A 338 27.24 -16.99 29.05
C GLN A 338 27.43 -17.21 30.57
N MET A 339 26.66 -16.51 31.41
CA MET A 339 26.78 -16.54 32.87
C MET A 339 25.92 -17.63 33.53
N SER A 340 25.05 -18.30 32.78
CA SER A 340 23.98 -19.13 33.33
C SER A 340 24.33 -20.59 33.62
N LYS A 341 25.47 -21.10 33.12
CA LYS A 341 25.83 -22.52 33.23
C LYS A 341 25.77 -23.04 34.67
N GLY A 342 24.86 -23.98 34.94
CA GLY A 342 24.63 -24.61 36.24
C GLY A 342 23.97 -23.73 37.30
N LYS A 343 23.44 -22.54 36.94
CA LYS A 343 22.80 -21.60 37.86
C LYS A 343 21.28 -21.76 37.89
N ASP A 344 20.67 -21.45 39.03
CA ASP A 344 19.22 -21.17 39.04
C ASP A 344 19.02 -19.71 38.61
N PHE A 345 18.23 -19.51 37.57
CA PHE A 345 17.99 -18.22 36.95
C PHE A 345 16.60 -17.72 37.28
N LEU A 346 16.49 -16.48 37.78
CA LEU A 346 15.22 -15.80 38.05
C LEU A 346 15.10 -14.58 37.14
N ASN A 347 14.02 -14.52 36.35
CA ASN A 347 13.66 -13.39 35.50
C ASN A 347 12.36 -12.76 35.99
N LEU A 348 12.47 -11.57 36.58
CA LEU A 348 11.34 -10.76 37.05
C LEU A 348 10.99 -9.70 36.00
N PHE A 349 9.71 -9.35 35.87
CA PHE A 349 9.23 -8.47 34.80
C PHE A 349 9.62 -8.99 33.42
N SER A 350 9.46 -10.31 33.26
CA SER A 350 10.09 -11.06 32.19
C SER A 350 9.61 -10.72 30.79
N TYR A 351 8.48 -10.03 30.66
CA TYR A 351 7.82 -9.77 29.38
C TYR A 351 7.63 -11.11 28.63
N THR A 352 8.08 -11.21 27.38
CA THR A 352 8.01 -12.44 26.58
C THR A 352 9.03 -13.51 26.98
N GLY A 353 9.92 -13.22 27.93
CA GLY A 353 10.88 -14.19 28.46
C GLY A 353 12.15 -14.39 27.62
N SER A 354 12.47 -13.50 26.69
CA SER A 354 13.63 -13.69 25.79
C SER A 354 14.97 -13.83 26.53
N ALA A 355 15.16 -13.14 27.66
CA ALA A 355 16.34 -13.35 28.53
C ALA A 355 16.39 -14.76 29.16
N SER A 356 15.23 -15.33 29.52
CA SER A 356 15.13 -16.71 30.03
C SER A 356 15.48 -17.75 28.98
N VAL A 357 15.17 -17.48 27.69
CA VAL A 357 15.59 -18.35 26.58
C VAL A 357 17.11 -18.41 26.50
N HIS A 358 17.79 -17.25 26.51
CA HIS A 358 19.26 -17.19 26.49
C HIS A 358 19.88 -17.88 27.72
N ALA A 359 19.34 -17.67 28.92
CA ALA A 359 19.80 -18.35 30.12
C ALA A 359 19.59 -19.87 30.07
N GLY A 360 18.45 -20.34 29.52
CA GLY A 360 18.20 -21.76 29.30
C GLY A 360 19.23 -22.38 28.34
N LEU A 361 19.44 -21.75 27.18
CA LEU A 361 20.43 -22.20 26.18
C LEU A 361 21.88 -22.14 26.69
N GLY A 362 22.17 -21.26 27.64
CA GLY A 362 23.47 -21.18 28.32
C GLY A 362 23.71 -22.27 29.38
N GLY A 363 22.72 -23.12 29.64
CA GLY A 363 22.81 -24.25 30.55
C GLY A 363 22.41 -23.94 31.99
N ALA A 364 21.46 -23.03 32.21
CA ALA A 364 20.83 -22.85 33.52
C ALA A 364 20.29 -24.18 34.08
N ARG A 365 20.50 -24.41 35.38
CA ARG A 365 19.97 -25.58 36.11
C ARG A 365 18.45 -25.52 36.20
N SER A 366 17.91 -24.34 36.44
CA SER A 366 16.48 -24.06 36.45
C SER A 366 16.24 -22.61 36.02
N THR A 367 15.09 -22.33 35.41
CA THR A 367 14.64 -20.98 35.09
C THR A 367 13.28 -20.71 35.73
N THR A 368 13.18 -19.62 36.50
CA THR A 368 11.92 -19.11 37.06
C THR A 368 11.63 -17.78 36.38
N THR A 369 10.51 -17.70 35.66
CA THR A 369 10.16 -16.56 34.80
C THR A 369 8.82 -15.99 35.24
N VAL A 370 8.81 -14.75 35.70
CA VAL A 370 7.66 -14.13 36.39
C VAL A 370 7.28 -12.82 35.71
N ASP A 371 6.00 -12.71 35.35
CA ASP A 371 5.37 -11.48 34.87
C ASP A 371 3.94 -11.36 35.42
N MET A 372 3.45 -10.13 35.54
CA MET A 372 2.07 -9.86 35.94
C MET A 372 1.08 -10.10 34.80
N SER A 373 1.52 -9.95 33.54
CA SER A 373 0.69 -10.14 32.35
C SER A 373 0.55 -11.63 32.02
N ARG A 374 -0.67 -12.16 32.12
CA ARG A 374 -1.00 -13.52 31.66
C ARG A 374 -0.75 -13.68 30.16
N THR A 375 -0.97 -12.63 29.38
CA THR A 375 -0.74 -12.61 27.93
C THR A 375 0.71 -12.96 27.62
N TYR A 376 1.68 -12.31 28.28
CA TYR A 376 3.11 -12.54 28.04
C TYR A 376 3.61 -13.87 28.62
N ARG A 377 2.93 -14.41 29.65
CA ARG A 377 3.23 -15.73 30.23
C ARG A 377 2.66 -16.93 29.45
N SER A 378 1.60 -16.74 28.67
CA SER A 378 0.92 -17.84 27.98
C SER A 378 1.69 -18.29 26.74
N GLY A 379 1.81 -19.60 26.51
CA GLY A 379 2.62 -20.24 25.46
C GLY A 379 2.34 -19.86 23.99
N ARG A 380 1.36 -18.99 23.72
CA ARG A 380 1.17 -18.37 22.38
C ARG A 380 1.97 -17.09 22.19
N ASN A 381 2.37 -16.41 23.27
CA ASN A 381 3.21 -15.20 23.25
C ASN A 381 4.50 -15.36 24.07
N ALA A 382 4.59 -16.38 24.91
CA ALA A 382 5.83 -16.74 25.57
C ALA A 382 6.79 -17.26 24.50
N THR A 383 7.99 -16.71 24.50
CA THR A 383 9.04 -17.09 23.57
C THR A 383 9.45 -18.55 23.83
N CYS A 384 8.78 -19.51 23.22
CA CYS A 384 9.12 -20.92 23.34
C CYS A 384 9.25 -21.54 21.95
N VAL A 385 10.51 -21.69 21.51
CA VAL A 385 10.98 -22.96 20.95
C VAL A 385 12.37 -23.21 21.56
N SER A 386 12.46 -23.99 22.63
CA SER A 386 13.66 -24.81 22.85
C SER A 386 13.40 -26.15 22.18
N MET A 387 14.09 -26.45 21.09
CA MET A 387 14.42 -27.84 20.83
C MET A 387 15.89 -27.99 21.21
N ALA A 388 16.09 -28.81 22.26
CA ALA A 388 17.38 -29.40 22.58
C ALA A 388 17.92 -30.21 21.40
#